data_AF-I0X7D4-F1
#
_entry.id   AF-I0X7D4-F1
#
_cell.length_a   1.000
_cell.length_b   1.000
_cell.length_c   1.000
_cell.angle_alpha   90.00
_cell.angle_beta   90.00
_cell.angle_gamma   90.00
#
_symmetry.space_group_name_H-M   'P 1'
#
loop_
_entity.id
_entity.type
_entity.pdbx_description
1 polymer ?
#
loop_
_entity_poly.entity_id
_entity_poly.type
_entity_poly.pdbx_seq_one_letter_code
_entity_poly.pdbx_strand_id
1 'polypeptide(L)'
;MKRTIIFTIALFTSLFGFISCGSVPQQTEKPVEKTETKIEKQHTDEEYKRSIGEIAEVSKEEFIQDKTEIINIIKELQKIMDKQDYQAWLPYISRNSIQYYSSPVNIRKANKRLPDKTIVLRGLEDYFKYIFIPSRKQSKVDEIRYINKSEVKAVQVLPNNSTVVYYNFIREDGKWKVNIPTL
;
A
#
# COMPACT_ATOMS: atom_id res chain seq x y z
N MET A 1 -38.18 -42.00 -7.00
CA MET A 1 -39.62 -41.67 -6.83
C MET A 1 -39.74 -40.16 -7.10
N LYS A 2 -40.16 -39.68 -8.29
CA LYS A 2 -41.56 -39.46 -8.76
C LYS A 2 -42.46 -38.97 -7.62
N ARG A 3 -42.90 -37.70 -7.57
CA ARG A 3 -44.18 -37.14 -8.09
C ARG A 3 -44.36 -35.76 -7.41
N THR A 4 -45.16 -34.76 -7.81
CA THR A 4 -45.93 -34.36 -8.99
C THR A 4 -46.48 -32.95 -8.66
N ILE A 5 -46.58 -32.13 -9.71
CA ILE A 5 -47.27 -30.86 -9.94
C ILE A 5 -48.59 -30.61 -9.17
N ILE A 6 -48.86 -29.36 -8.76
CA ILE A 6 -50.20 -28.72 -8.89
C ILE A 6 -50.05 -27.25 -9.32
N PHE A 7 -50.53 -26.94 -10.52
CA PHE A 7 -50.86 -25.62 -11.04
C PHE A 7 -52.27 -25.25 -10.57
N THR A 8 -52.49 -24.01 -10.14
CA THR A 8 -53.84 -23.44 -10.01
C THR A 8 -53.88 -22.06 -10.66
N ILE A 9 -54.62 -22.01 -11.77
CA ILE A 9 -54.98 -20.82 -12.54
C ILE A 9 -56.28 -20.27 -11.95
N ALA A 10 -56.35 -18.96 -11.71
CA ALA A 10 -57.63 -18.25 -11.58
C ALA A 10 -57.53 -16.89 -12.27
N LEU A 11 -58.37 -16.74 -13.27
CA LEU A 11 -58.58 -15.61 -14.17
C LEU A 11 -59.56 -14.62 -13.52
N PHE A 12 -59.25 -13.32 -13.47
CA PHE A 12 -60.29 -12.29 -13.28
C PHE A 12 -59.93 -11.02 -14.06
N THR A 13 -60.70 -10.78 -15.11
CA THR A 13 -60.72 -9.57 -15.94
C THR A 13 -61.51 -8.46 -15.25
N SER A 14 -61.01 -7.22 -15.26
CA SER A 14 -61.85 -6.03 -15.22
C SER A 14 -61.14 -4.83 -15.85
N LEU A 15 -61.77 -4.25 -16.87
CA LEU A 15 -61.43 -2.97 -17.49
C LEU A 15 -61.76 -1.82 -16.53
N PHE A 16 -60.80 -0.91 -16.31
CA PHE A 16 -61.06 0.49 -15.99
C PHE A 16 -59.95 1.34 -16.62
N GLY A 17 -60.33 2.28 -17.50
CA GLY A 17 -59.44 3.29 -18.04
C GLY A 17 -59.63 4.63 -17.32
N PHE A 18 -58.53 5.33 -17.05
CA PHE A 18 -58.49 6.77 -16.79
C PHE A 18 -57.10 7.34 -17.18
N ILE A 19 -57.07 8.04 -18.32
CA ILE A 19 -56.63 9.42 -18.52
C ILE A 19 -55.55 10.01 -17.56
N SER A 20 -54.44 10.42 -18.19
CA SER A 20 -53.69 11.69 -17.98
C SER A 20 -52.52 11.80 -16.99
N CYS A 21 -51.55 12.59 -17.50
CA CYS A 21 -50.43 13.30 -16.89
C CYS A 21 -49.29 12.48 -16.28
N GLY A 22 -48.26 12.34 -17.11
CA GLY A 22 -46.89 12.17 -16.65
C GLY A 22 -46.47 13.37 -15.80
N SER A 23 -46.26 13.11 -14.52
CA SER A 23 -45.35 13.88 -13.68
C SER A 23 -44.18 12.95 -13.40
N VAL A 24 -43.10 13.13 -14.17
CA VAL A 24 -41.80 12.54 -13.89
C VAL A 24 -41.42 12.93 -12.46
N PRO A 25 -41.13 11.99 -11.55
CA PRO A 25 -40.49 12.33 -10.30
C PRO A 25 -39.11 12.90 -10.64
N GLN A 26 -38.96 14.21 -10.45
CA GLN A 26 -37.69 14.89 -10.53
C GLN A 26 -36.77 14.26 -9.47
N GLN A 27 -35.90 13.34 -9.90
CA GLN A 27 -34.74 12.95 -9.14
C GLN A 27 -33.94 14.23 -8.88
N THR A 28 -33.95 14.66 -7.63
CA THR A 28 -32.94 15.55 -7.08
C THR A 28 -31.59 14.84 -7.20
N GLU A 29 -30.89 15.12 -8.30
CA GLU A 29 -29.45 14.83 -8.43
C GLU A 29 -28.71 15.53 -7.30
N LYS A 30 -28.17 14.74 -6.37
CA LYS A 30 -27.38 15.21 -5.24
C LYS A 30 -26.07 15.87 -5.72
N PRO A 31 -25.61 16.96 -5.07
CA PRO A 31 -24.24 17.43 -5.14
C PRO A 31 -23.30 16.48 -4.36
N VAL A 32 -22.78 15.42 -5.00
CA VAL A 32 -21.78 14.51 -4.39
C VAL A 32 -20.38 14.78 -4.93
N GLU A 33 -20.25 15.00 -6.24
CA GLU A 33 -18.97 15.09 -6.95
C GLU A 33 -18.09 16.30 -6.54
N LYS A 34 -18.70 17.44 -6.19
CA LYS A 34 -17.99 18.66 -5.81
C LYS A 34 -17.38 18.61 -4.40
N THR A 35 -17.92 17.74 -3.54
CA THR A 35 -17.50 17.61 -2.14
C THR A 35 -16.33 16.63 -2.01
N GLU A 36 -16.37 15.51 -2.73
CA GLU A 36 -15.30 14.50 -2.71
C GLU A 36 -13.97 15.04 -3.26
N THR A 37 -14.01 15.73 -4.41
CA THR A 37 -12.82 16.33 -5.03
C THR A 37 -12.12 17.37 -4.13
N LYS A 38 -12.90 18.13 -3.35
CA LYS A 38 -12.36 19.16 -2.44
C LYS A 38 -11.65 18.52 -1.23
N ILE A 39 -12.23 17.45 -0.69
CA ILE A 39 -11.69 16.73 0.48
C ILE A 39 -10.38 16.03 0.11
N GLU A 40 -10.32 15.36 -1.04
CA GLU A 40 -9.11 14.68 -1.52
C GLU A 40 -7.95 15.66 -1.76
N LYS A 41 -8.24 16.82 -2.36
CA LYS A 41 -7.24 17.87 -2.59
C LYS A 41 -6.69 18.42 -1.27
N GLN A 42 -7.56 18.72 -0.30
CA GLN A 42 -7.16 19.20 1.02
C GLN A 42 -6.33 18.16 1.77
N HIS A 43 -6.73 16.88 1.73
CA HIS A 43 -5.96 15.80 2.34
C HIS A 43 -4.55 15.72 1.75
N THR A 44 -4.44 15.79 0.43
CA THR A 44 -3.16 15.76 -0.30
C THR A 44 -2.28 16.96 0.03
N ASP A 45 -2.86 18.16 0.16
CA ASP A 45 -2.11 19.38 0.53
C ASP A 45 -1.50 19.26 1.92
N GLU A 46 -2.29 18.81 2.90
CA GLU A 46 -1.80 18.61 4.25
C GLU A 46 -0.78 17.47 4.32
N GLU A 47 -0.91 16.45 3.47
CA GLU A 47 0.07 15.35 3.39
C GLU A 47 1.39 15.84 2.83
N TYR A 48 1.34 16.59 1.74
CA TYR A 48 2.53 17.17 1.14
C TYR A 48 3.32 18.00 2.16
N LYS A 49 2.67 18.94 2.85
CA LYS A 49 3.31 19.80 3.87
C LYS A 49 4.02 18.99 4.96
N ARG A 50 3.33 18.00 5.55
CA ARG A 50 3.91 17.16 6.62
C ARG A 50 4.98 16.19 6.10
N SER A 51 4.98 15.89 4.80
CA SER A 51 5.89 14.91 4.19
C SER A 51 7.22 15.51 3.77
N ILE A 52 7.24 16.77 3.36
CA ILE A 52 8.47 17.49 3.00
C ILE A 52 9.14 18.11 4.23
N GLY A 53 8.39 18.45 5.27
CA GLY A 53 8.92 19.17 6.42
C GLY A 53 9.54 20.51 5.99
N GLU A 54 10.84 20.66 6.22
CA GLU A 54 11.62 21.86 5.84
C GLU A 54 12.32 21.74 4.47
N ILE A 55 12.10 20.64 3.75
CA ILE A 55 12.73 20.39 2.45
C ILE A 55 12.03 21.22 1.37
N ALA A 56 12.70 22.28 0.90
CA ALA A 56 12.13 23.20 -0.09
C ALA A 56 12.25 22.73 -1.56
N GLU A 57 13.01 21.66 -1.83
CA GLU A 57 13.41 21.25 -3.19
C GLU A 57 12.48 20.25 -3.90
N VAL A 58 11.40 19.83 -3.23
CA VAL A 58 10.46 18.82 -3.74
C VAL A 58 9.15 19.51 -4.05
N SER A 59 8.70 19.49 -5.31
CA SER A 59 7.39 20.04 -5.68
C SER A 59 6.25 19.10 -5.26
N LYS A 60 5.02 19.61 -5.26
CA LYS A 60 3.84 18.78 -4.97
C LYS A 60 3.66 17.69 -6.03
N GLU A 61 3.93 18.00 -7.29
CA GLU A 61 3.86 17.06 -8.40
C GLU A 61 4.92 15.96 -8.24
N GLU A 62 6.16 16.31 -7.89
CA GLU A 62 7.24 15.35 -7.60
C GLU A 62 6.86 14.44 -6.41
N PHE A 63 6.30 15.01 -5.34
CA PHE A 63 5.79 14.26 -4.20
C PHE A 63 4.71 13.23 -4.60
N ILE A 64 3.71 13.62 -5.41
CA ILE A 64 2.63 12.73 -5.85
C ILE A 64 3.17 11.59 -6.70
N GLN A 65 4.12 11.89 -7.60
CA GLN A 65 4.76 10.89 -8.46
C GLN A 65 5.56 9.88 -7.63
N ASP A 66 6.44 10.37 -6.74
CA ASP A 66 7.27 9.51 -5.90
C ASP A 66 6.42 8.67 -4.94
N LYS A 67 5.38 9.26 -4.33
CA LYS A 67 4.44 8.51 -3.49
C LYS A 67 3.79 7.38 -4.28
N THR A 68 3.29 7.68 -5.48
CA THR A 68 2.62 6.70 -6.32
C THR A 68 3.56 5.56 -6.72
N GLU A 69 4.79 5.88 -7.13
CA GLU A 69 5.82 4.89 -7.45
C GLU A 69 6.14 3.99 -6.25
N ILE A 70 6.44 4.58 -5.09
CA ILE A 70 6.81 3.85 -3.88
C ILE A 70 5.67 2.94 -3.41
N ILE A 71 4.42 3.42 -3.41
CA ILE A 71 3.26 2.61 -3.03
C ILE A 71 3.07 1.43 -4.00
N ASN A 72 3.32 1.62 -5.30
CA ASN A 72 3.27 0.53 -6.27
C ASN A 72 4.40 -0.48 -6.05
N ILE A 73 5.62 -0.03 -5.75
CA ILE A 73 6.72 -0.93 -5.36
C ILE A 73 6.34 -1.77 -4.14
N ILE A 74 5.74 -1.17 -3.11
CA ILE A 74 5.32 -1.88 -1.90
C ILE A 74 4.25 -2.93 -2.21
N LYS A 75 3.29 -2.63 -3.10
CA LYS A 75 2.29 -3.62 -3.55
C LYS A 75 2.92 -4.81 -4.26
N GLU A 76 3.91 -4.59 -5.12
CA GLU A 76 4.63 -5.68 -5.77
C GLU A 76 5.48 -6.48 -4.76
N LEU A 77 6.15 -5.79 -3.83
CA LEU A 77 6.87 -6.44 -2.73
C LEU A 77 5.95 -7.31 -1.88
N GLN A 78 4.71 -6.90 -1.60
CA GLN A 78 3.74 -7.73 -0.87
C GLN A 78 3.48 -9.06 -1.61
N LYS A 79 3.23 -9.02 -2.92
CA LYS A 79 3.04 -10.24 -3.74
C LYS A 79 4.28 -11.14 -3.74
N ILE A 80 5.47 -10.54 -3.79
CA ILE A 80 6.75 -11.25 -3.74
C ILE A 80 6.96 -11.92 -2.38
N MET A 81 6.68 -11.20 -1.29
CA MET A 81 6.79 -11.70 0.08
C MET A 81 5.79 -12.82 0.36
N ASP A 82 4.56 -12.74 -0.16
CA ASP A 82 3.56 -13.80 -0.02
C ASP A 82 4.02 -15.11 -0.67
N LYS A 83 4.74 -15.02 -1.80
CA LYS A 83 5.36 -16.15 -2.50
C LYS A 83 6.72 -16.55 -1.94
N GLN A 84 7.28 -15.76 -1.03
CA GLN A 84 8.67 -15.87 -0.56
C GLN A 84 9.70 -15.90 -1.71
N ASP A 85 9.44 -15.17 -2.80
CA ASP A 85 10.26 -15.17 -4.00
C ASP A 85 11.50 -14.28 -3.83
N TYR A 86 12.58 -14.87 -3.33
CA TYR A 86 13.84 -14.16 -3.07
C TYR A 86 14.45 -13.54 -4.34
N GLN A 87 14.35 -14.21 -5.49
CA GLN A 87 14.94 -13.71 -6.72
C GLN A 87 14.17 -12.50 -7.26
N ALA A 88 12.84 -12.53 -7.17
CA ALA A 88 12.01 -11.37 -7.52
C ALA A 88 12.17 -10.20 -6.54
N TRP A 89 12.59 -10.45 -5.30
CA TRP A 89 12.83 -9.42 -4.29
C TRP A 89 14.09 -8.58 -4.57
N LEU A 90 15.19 -9.22 -5.01
CA LEU A 90 16.50 -8.58 -5.18
C LEU A 90 16.48 -7.28 -6.01
N PRO A 91 15.77 -7.20 -7.15
CA PRO A 91 15.72 -5.96 -7.95
C PRO A 91 15.12 -4.76 -7.22
N TYR A 92 14.41 -4.93 -6.12
CA TYR A 92 13.84 -3.82 -5.34
C TYR A 92 14.77 -3.32 -4.24
N ILE A 93 15.85 -4.04 -3.96
CA ILE A 93 16.76 -3.75 -2.85
C ILE A 93 17.96 -2.96 -3.35
N SER A 94 18.39 -1.99 -2.56
CA SER A 94 19.57 -1.17 -2.87
C SER A 94 20.83 -2.02 -2.95
N ARG A 95 21.77 -1.60 -3.80
CA ARG A 95 23.05 -2.30 -4.00
C ARG A 95 23.83 -2.46 -2.69
N ASN A 96 23.89 -1.39 -1.90
CA ASN A 96 24.57 -1.38 -0.61
C ASN A 96 23.95 -2.36 0.40
N SER A 97 22.61 -2.45 0.43
CA SER A 97 21.91 -3.41 1.30
C SER A 97 22.21 -4.85 0.92
N ILE A 98 22.16 -5.18 -0.38
CA ILE A 98 22.49 -6.52 -0.87
C ILE A 98 23.93 -6.87 -0.50
N GLN A 99 24.88 -5.96 -0.76
CA GLN A 99 26.29 -6.18 -0.44
C GLN A 99 26.51 -6.40 1.06
N TYR A 100 25.90 -5.56 1.91
CA TYR A 100 26.06 -5.66 3.36
C TYR A 100 25.57 -7.00 3.89
N TYR A 101 24.35 -7.40 3.54
CA TYR A 101 23.73 -8.62 4.09
C TYR A 101 24.13 -9.91 3.34
N SER A 102 24.84 -9.82 2.22
CA SER A 102 25.50 -10.98 1.60
C SER A 102 26.80 -11.38 2.31
N SER A 103 27.37 -10.49 3.14
CA SER A 103 28.59 -10.78 3.89
C SER A 103 28.34 -11.77 5.04
N PRO A 104 29.09 -12.89 5.13
CA PRO A 104 28.98 -13.82 6.25
C PRO A 104 29.23 -13.17 7.62
N VAL A 105 30.10 -12.15 7.68
CA VAL A 105 30.38 -11.41 8.92
C VAL A 105 29.13 -10.67 9.40
N ASN A 106 28.43 -10.01 8.48
CA ASN A 106 27.24 -9.22 8.81
C ASN A 106 26.02 -10.12 9.09
N ILE A 107 25.89 -11.26 8.40
CA ILE A 107 24.90 -12.28 8.75
C ILE A 107 25.12 -12.82 10.17
N ARG A 108 26.37 -13.04 10.59
CA ARG A 108 26.66 -13.39 11.99
C ARG A 108 26.26 -12.29 12.96
N LYS A 109 26.44 -11.00 12.62
CA LYS A 109 25.93 -9.89 13.44
C LYS A 109 24.40 -9.91 13.53
N ALA A 110 23.71 -10.16 12.41
CA ALA A 110 22.26 -10.28 12.37
C ALA A 110 21.74 -11.42 13.27
N ASN A 111 22.35 -12.61 13.18
CA ASN A 111 22.04 -13.75 14.04
C ASN A 111 22.10 -13.41 15.54
N LYS A 112 23.13 -12.66 15.97
CA LYS A 112 23.28 -12.26 17.38
C LYS A 112 22.12 -11.40 17.87
N ARG A 113 21.49 -10.62 16.99
CA ARG A 113 20.39 -9.70 17.30
C ARG A 113 19.00 -10.32 17.20
N LEU A 114 18.87 -11.56 16.73
CA LEU A 114 17.58 -12.23 16.65
C LEU A 114 16.96 -12.39 18.05
N PRO A 115 15.67 -12.07 18.24
CA PRO A 115 15.00 -12.36 19.50
C PRO A 115 14.84 -13.87 19.68
N ASP A 116 14.46 -14.57 18.61
CA ASP A 116 14.37 -16.03 18.58
C ASP A 116 15.73 -16.63 18.23
N LYS A 117 16.34 -17.32 19.19
CA LYS A 117 17.66 -17.96 19.04
C LYS A 117 17.62 -19.30 18.31
N THR A 118 16.42 -19.82 18.00
CA THR A 118 16.26 -21.04 17.22
C THR A 118 16.38 -20.80 15.71
N ILE A 119 16.17 -19.56 15.25
CA ILE A 119 16.39 -19.15 13.86
C ILE A 119 17.89 -18.92 13.63
N VAL A 120 18.41 -19.49 12.54
CA VAL A 120 19.80 -19.27 12.10
C VAL A 120 19.80 -18.81 10.65
N LEU A 121 20.23 -17.57 10.44
CA LEU A 121 20.43 -16.98 9.12
C LEU A 121 21.73 -17.50 8.53
N ARG A 122 21.66 -18.12 7.35
CA ARG A 122 22.83 -18.60 6.58
C ARG A 122 23.25 -17.64 5.48
N GLY A 123 22.38 -16.69 5.13
CA GLY A 123 22.62 -15.73 4.07
C GLY A 123 21.52 -14.69 3.94
N LEU A 124 21.62 -13.89 2.88
CA LEU A 124 20.63 -12.85 2.57
C LEU A 124 19.24 -13.41 2.28
N GLU A 125 19.13 -14.60 1.68
CA GLU A 125 17.83 -15.25 1.46
C GLU A 125 17.13 -15.58 2.80
N ASP A 126 17.86 -16.10 3.78
CA ASP A 126 17.31 -16.36 5.11
C ASP A 126 16.95 -15.05 5.81
N TYR A 127 17.75 -14.00 5.65
CA TYR A 127 17.40 -12.67 6.15
C TYR A 127 16.08 -12.18 5.54
N PHE A 128 15.89 -12.36 4.23
CA PHE A 128 14.65 -12.05 3.55
C PHE A 128 13.47 -12.82 4.17
N LYS A 129 13.58 -14.15 4.27
CA LYS A 129 12.49 -15.02 4.74
C LYS A 129 12.14 -14.82 6.22
N TYR A 130 13.15 -14.73 7.08
CA TYR A 130 12.95 -14.77 8.53
C TYR A 130 12.95 -13.40 9.21
N ILE A 131 13.39 -12.33 8.52
CA ILE A 131 13.43 -10.98 9.09
C ILE A 131 12.62 -10.01 8.24
N PHE A 132 12.92 -9.91 6.95
CA PHE A 132 12.30 -8.90 6.10
C PHE A 132 10.79 -9.11 5.96
N ILE A 133 10.35 -10.35 5.68
CA ILE A 133 8.93 -10.69 5.53
C ILE A 133 8.18 -10.51 6.87
N PRO A 134 8.60 -11.13 7.99
CA PRO A 134 7.83 -11.03 9.23
C PRO A 134 7.72 -9.60 9.75
N SER A 135 8.75 -8.75 9.56
CA SER A 135 8.72 -7.36 10.02
C SER A 135 7.78 -6.46 9.22
N ARG A 136 7.26 -6.91 8.07
CA ARG A 136 6.41 -6.14 7.15
C ARG A 136 5.05 -6.77 6.90
N LYS A 137 4.82 -7.93 7.49
CA LYS A 137 3.54 -8.63 7.44
C LYS A 137 2.45 -7.69 7.98
N GLN A 138 1.36 -7.56 7.24
CA GLN A 138 0.21 -6.70 7.59
C GLN A 138 0.51 -5.19 7.66
N SER A 139 1.65 -4.73 7.14
CA SER A 139 1.93 -3.29 7.03
C SER A 139 0.87 -2.58 6.19
N LYS A 140 0.42 -1.41 6.66
CA LYS A 140 -0.52 -0.53 5.96
C LYS A 140 0.15 0.81 5.65
N VAL A 141 1.10 0.78 4.72
CA VAL A 141 1.78 2.01 4.30
C VAL A 141 0.84 2.83 3.42
N ASP A 142 0.58 4.06 3.83
CA ASP A 142 -0.34 4.99 3.19
C ASP A 142 0.29 6.34 2.85
N GLU A 143 1.43 6.67 3.48
CA GLU A 143 2.13 7.92 3.27
C GLU A 143 3.65 7.75 3.14
N ILE A 144 4.30 8.77 2.61
CA ILE A 144 5.76 8.86 2.56
C ILE A 144 6.26 10.09 3.32
N ARG A 145 7.51 10.07 3.81
CA ARG A 145 8.18 11.19 4.46
C ARG A 145 9.58 11.35 3.89
N TYR A 146 9.89 12.53 3.36
CA TYR A 146 11.23 12.80 2.86
C TYR A 146 12.21 12.94 4.04
N ILE A 147 13.38 12.35 3.87
CA ILE A 147 14.58 12.66 4.67
C ILE A 147 15.40 13.69 3.90
N ASN A 148 15.56 13.47 2.60
CA ASN A 148 16.11 14.38 1.61
C ASN A 148 15.58 14.00 0.22
N LYS A 149 15.94 14.72 -0.84
CA LYS A 149 15.42 14.49 -2.21
C LYS A 149 15.64 13.06 -2.74
N SER A 150 16.65 12.34 -2.23
CA SER A 150 16.99 10.98 -2.66
C SER A 150 16.67 9.92 -1.61
N GLU A 151 16.02 10.28 -0.49
CA GLU A 151 15.75 9.37 0.62
C GLU A 151 14.39 9.62 1.24
N VAL A 152 13.58 8.56 1.34
CA VAL A 152 12.19 8.63 1.80
C VAL A 152 11.88 7.49 2.76
N LYS A 153 11.11 7.76 3.80
CA LYS A 153 10.48 6.75 4.66
C LYS A 153 9.07 6.47 4.17
N ALA A 154 8.70 5.20 4.06
CA ALA A 154 7.32 4.80 3.81
C ALA A 154 6.69 4.42 5.15
N VAL A 155 5.61 5.12 5.50
CA VAL A 155 5.03 5.09 6.84
C VAL A 155 3.57 4.69 6.83
N GLN A 156 3.13 4.10 7.93
CA GLN A 156 1.72 4.02 8.31
C GLN A 156 1.43 5.15 9.29
N VAL A 157 0.37 5.91 9.04
CA VAL A 157 -0.17 6.86 10.04
C VAL A 157 -1.15 6.14 10.96
N LEU A 158 -0.95 6.24 12.27
CA LEU A 158 -1.82 5.67 13.28
C LEU A 158 -2.92 6.66 13.70
N PRO A 159 -4.04 6.20 14.30
CA PRO A 159 -5.16 7.08 14.70
C PRO A 159 -4.78 8.22 15.67
N ASN A 160 -3.66 8.08 16.39
CA ASN A 160 -3.11 9.10 17.29
C ASN A 160 -2.11 10.04 16.59
N ASN A 161 -2.06 10.05 15.26
CA ASN A 161 -1.11 10.78 14.42
C ASN A 161 0.37 10.40 14.60
N SER A 162 0.70 9.36 15.37
CA SER A 162 2.05 8.79 15.35
C SER A 162 2.28 7.96 14.09
N THR A 163 3.54 7.72 13.73
CA THR A 163 3.89 6.99 12.50
C THR A 163 4.72 5.75 12.80
N VAL A 164 4.48 4.69 12.03
CA VAL A 164 5.31 3.48 12.01
C VAL A 164 6.04 3.43 10.67
N VAL A 165 7.37 3.35 10.70
CA VAL A 165 8.20 3.25 9.49
C VAL A 165 8.37 1.77 9.12
N TYR A 166 7.95 1.39 7.92
CA TYR A 166 8.13 0.01 7.43
C TYR A 166 9.25 -0.12 6.39
N TYR A 167 9.53 0.95 5.66
CA TYR A 167 10.55 0.96 4.62
C TYR A 167 11.32 2.28 4.66
N ASN A 168 12.62 2.19 4.40
CA ASN A 168 13.41 3.32 3.94
C ASN A 168 13.68 3.06 2.46
N PHE A 169 13.49 4.07 1.64
CA PHE A 169 13.77 4.07 0.21
C PHE A 169 14.91 5.04 -0.07
N ILE A 170 15.77 4.65 -0.99
CA ILE A 170 16.82 5.51 -1.54
C ILE A 170 16.72 5.50 -3.06
N ARG A 171 17.08 6.61 -3.70
CA ARG A 171 17.12 6.71 -5.15
C ARG A 171 18.49 6.24 -5.66
N GLU A 172 18.51 5.14 -6.41
CA GLU A 172 19.71 4.59 -7.06
C GLU A 172 19.42 4.46 -8.56
N ASP A 173 20.32 4.99 -9.41
CA ASP A 173 20.20 4.92 -10.87
C ASP A 173 18.81 5.40 -11.37
N GLY A 174 18.28 6.46 -10.74
CA GLY A 174 16.98 7.06 -11.05
C GLY A 174 15.76 6.30 -10.55
N LYS A 175 15.92 5.21 -9.79
CA LYS A 175 14.82 4.36 -9.30
C LYS A 175 14.79 4.31 -7.78
N TRP A 176 13.60 4.23 -7.21
CA TRP A 176 13.45 3.98 -5.77
C TRP A 176 13.78 2.52 -5.43
N LYS A 177 14.65 2.33 -4.44
CA LYS A 177 15.08 1.03 -3.92
C LYS A 177 14.95 0.99 -2.42
N VAL A 178 14.55 -0.15 -1.87
CA VAL A 178 14.50 -0.35 -0.43
C VAL A 178 15.93 -0.36 0.12
N ASN A 179 16.17 0.51 1.10
CA ASN A 179 17.36 0.54 1.91
C ASN A 179 17.11 -0.16 3.24
N ILE A 180 17.91 -1.19 3.50
CA ILE A 180 17.89 -1.96 4.73
C ILE A 180 19.05 -1.42 5.59
N PRO A 181 18.77 -0.71 6.69
CA PRO A 181 19.81 -0.10 7.51
C PRO A 181 20.81 -1.13 8.02
N THR A 182 22.09 -0.77 8.00
CA THR A 182 23.16 -1.63 8.50
C THR A 182 23.09 -1.82 10.01
N LEU A 183 23.62 -2.95 10.49
CA LEU A 183 23.67 -3.30 11.93
C LEU A 183 24.84 -2.65 12.66
#